data_AF-I0ETG8-F1
#
_entry.id   AF-I0ETG8-F1
#
_cell.length_a   1.000
_cell.length_b   1.000
_cell.length_c   1.000
_cell.angle_alpha   90.00
_cell.angle_beta   90.00
_cell.angle_gamma   90.00
#
_symmetry.space_group_name_H-M   'P 1'
#
loop_
_entity.id
_entity.type
_entity.pdbx_description
1 polymer ?
#
loop_
_entity_poly.entity_id
_entity_poly.type
_entity_poly.pdbx_seq_one_letter_code
_entity_poly.pdbx_strand_id
1 'polypeptide(L)'
;MAYEFFNYNFAVCCLGTAFTKEHLFLLKKQNVEICFSLDNDKAGMDASIRAIELCLNYGFTNISVIKIKDKSYKDMGEFLEKNKKPLLTKTHAFKFYCAYLLRSELNTEQKDINYKRILKNINPLSPFMTLKIPLKSYCKV
;
A
#
# COMPACT_ATOMS: atom_id res chain seq x y z
N MET A 1 -1.33 -21.19 -3.29
CA MET A 1 -1.46 -21.34 -4.76
C MET A 1 -0.45 -20.47 -5.52
N ALA A 2 -0.79 -19.34 -6.16
CA ALA A 2 0.18 -18.62 -7.04
C ALA A 2 1.42 -18.07 -6.31
N TYR A 3 1.23 -17.37 -5.18
CA TYR A 3 2.35 -16.85 -4.39
C TYR A 3 3.25 -17.97 -3.87
N GLU A 4 2.66 -19.02 -3.33
CA GLU A 4 3.36 -20.22 -2.83
C GLU A 4 4.14 -20.93 -3.94
N PHE A 5 3.58 -21.06 -5.14
CA PHE A 5 4.26 -21.63 -6.30
C PHE A 5 5.54 -20.87 -6.66
N PHE A 6 5.55 -19.54 -6.49
CA PHE A 6 6.73 -18.70 -6.69
C PHE A 6 7.62 -18.55 -5.45
N ASN A 7 7.44 -19.41 -4.43
CA ASN A 7 8.16 -19.41 -3.15
C ASN A 7 7.91 -18.18 -2.25
N TYR A 8 6.72 -17.59 -2.31
CA TYR A 8 6.25 -16.59 -1.35
C TYR A 8 5.39 -17.25 -0.28
N ASN A 9 6.04 -17.86 0.72
CA ASN A 9 5.41 -18.78 1.69
C ASN A 9 4.55 -18.09 2.76
N PHE A 10 4.68 -16.77 2.92
CA PHE A 10 3.97 -15.99 3.94
C PHE A 10 2.78 -15.19 3.38
N ALA A 11 2.25 -15.60 2.22
CA ALA A 11 1.13 -14.95 1.59
C ALA A 11 -0.20 -15.39 2.24
N VAL A 12 -1.00 -14.41 2.65
CA VAL A 12 -2.35 -14.61 3.20
C VAL A 12 -3.35 -13.75 2.42
N CYS A 13 -4.61 -14.19 2.37
CA CYS A 13 -5.68 -13.49 1.65
C CYS A 13 -6.89 -13.23 2.56
N CYS A 14 -7.57 -12.12 2.36
CA CYS A 14 -8.85 -11.84 3.02
C CYS A 14 -9.97 -12.58 2.26
N LEU A 15 -10.69 -13.47 2.93
CA LEU A 15 -11.75 -14.26 2.30
C LEU A 15 -13.02 -13.42 2.13
N GLY A 16 -13.36 -13.08 0.87
CA GLY A 16 -14.64 -12.47 0.51
C GLY A 16 -14.93 -11.08 1.10
N THR A 17 -13.92 -10.43 1.69
CA THR A 17 -14.08 -9.12 2.35
C THR A 17 -12.83 -8.26 2.18
N ALA A 18 -13.01 -6.95 2.34
CA ALA A 18 -11.91 -6.00 2.38
C ALA A 18 -11.06 -6.19 3.65
N PHE A 19 -9.84 -5.67 3.62
CA PHE A 19 -8.96 -5.67 4.79
C PHE A 19 -9.57 -4.87 5.95
N THR A 20 -9.73 -5.49 7.12
CA THR A 20 -10.39 -4.90 8.30
C THR A 20 -9.41 -4.65 9.45
N LYS A 21 -9.88 -3.96 10.50
CA LYS A 21 -9.06 -3.66 11.69
C LYS A 21 -8.69 -4.93 12.45
N GLU A 22 -9.55 -5.95 12.44
CA GLU A 22 -9.30 -7.24 13.08
C GLU A 22 -8.12 -7.95 12.41
N HIS A 23 -8.06 -7.92 11.07
CA HIS A 23 -6.91 -8.43 10.31
C HIS A 23 -5.62 -7.68 10.67
N LEU A 24 -5.69 -6.35 10.77
CA LEU A 24 -4.54 -5.54 11.19
C LEU A 24 -4.07 -5.90 12.60
N PHE A 25 -4.98 -6.04 13.58
CA PHE A 25 -4.61 -6.39 14.95
C PHE A 25 -4.01 -7.79 15.06
N LEU A 26 -4.47 -8.74 14.22
CA LEU A 26 -3.89 -10.07 14.14
C LEU A 26 -2.45 -10.02 13.62
N LEU A 27 -2.21 -9.29 12.52
CA LEU A 27 -0.89 -9.16 11.90
C LEU A 27 0.07 -8.34 12.75
N LYS A 28 -0.41 -7.28 13.42
CA LYS A 28 0.39 -6.42 14.30
C LYS A 28 1.04 -7.20 15.45
N LYS A 29 0.39 -8.26 15.95
CA LYS A 29 0.95 -9.14 16.99
C LYS A 29 2.17 -9.94 16.54
N GLN A 30 2.31 -10.18 15.23
CA GLN A 30 3.41 -10.97 14.68
C GLN A 30 4.70 -10.15 14.49
N ASN A 31 4.66 -8.82 14.71
CA ASN A 31 5.80 -7.91 14.51
C ASN A 31 6.44 -8.02 13.11
N VAL A 32 5.62 -8.30 12.10
CA VAL A 32 6.04 -8.43 10.70
C VAL A 32 5.70 -7.18 9.91
N GLU A 33 6.40 -6.99 8.79
CA GLU A 33 5.99 -6.01 7.79
C GLU A 33 4.79 -6.52 6.99
N ILE A 34 3.76 -5.69 6.86
CA ILE A 34 2.58 -6.02 6.05
C ILE A 34 2.82 -5.54 4.62
N CYS A 35 2.82 -6.47 3.67
CA CYS A 35 2.96 -6.17 2.25
C CYS A 35 1.61 -6.37 1.53
N PHE A 36 0.99 -5.29 1.07
CA PHE A 36 -0.24 -5.35 0.28
C PHE A 36 0.09 -5.63 -1.18
N SER A 37 -0.39 -6.76 -1.69
CA SER A 37 -0.26 -7.14 -3.10
C SER A 37 -1.66 -7.35 -3.67
N LEU A 38 -2.28 -6.24 -4.06
CA LEU A 38 -3.62 -6.21 -4.65
C LEU A 38 -3.52 -6.03 -6.17
N ASP A 39 -4.63 -6.24 -6.85
CA ASP A 39 -4.73 -6.19 -8.31
C ASP A 39 -4.24 -4.86 -8.86
N ASN A 40 -3.62 -4.91 -10.05
CA ASN A 40 -3.07 -3.72 -10.70
C ASN A 40 -4.11 -2.91 -11.48
N ASP A 41 -5.36 -2.92 -11.02
CA ASP A 41 -6.49 -2.19 -11.58
C ASP A 41 -6.90 -1.03 -10.67
N LYS A 42 -7.92 -0.28 -11.07
CA LYS A 42 -8.41 0.85 -10.28
C LYS A 42 -8.97 0.40 -8.93
N ALA A 43 -9.67 -0.73 -8.89
CA ALA A 43 -10.28 -1.25 -7.67
C ALA A 43 -9.22 -1.69 -6.65
N GLY A 44 -8.18 -2.39 -7.09
CA GLY A 44 -7.03 -2.83 -6.29
C GLY A 44 -6.18 -1.66 -5.80
N MET A 45 -6.03 -0.61 -6.60
CA MET A 45 -5.41 0.65 -6.15
C MET A 45 -6.24 1.32 -5.04
N ASP A 46 -7.54 1.51 -5.24
CA ASP A 46 -8.42 2.11 -4.22
C ASP A 46 -8.53 1.24 -2.95
N ALA A 47 -8.48 -0.08 -3.09
CA ALA A 47 -8.42 -1.01 -1.96
C ALA A 47 -7.07 -0.89 -1.20
N SER A 48 -5.96 -0.72 -1.91
CA SER A 48 -4.64 -0.53 -1.31
C SER A 48 -4.62 0.75 -0.47
N ILE A 49 -5.17 1.84 -1.00
CA ILE A 49 -5.25 3.12 -0.30
C ILE A 49 -6.10 3.01 0.97
N ARG A 50 -7.27 2.37 0.89
CA ARG A 50 -8.12 2.12 2.07
C ARG A 50 -7.40 1.30 3.14
N ALA A 51 -6.68 0.25 2.73
CA ALA A 51 -5.93 -0.59 3.66
C ALA A 51 -4.79 0.19 4.33
N ILE A 52 -4.06 1.02 3.57
CA ILE A 52 -2.99 1.87 4.11
C ILE A 52 -3.55 2.88 5.10
N GLU A 53 -4.62 3.58 4.77
CA GLU A 53 -5.25 4.54 5.68
C GLU A 53 -5.73 3.90 6.97
N LEU A 54 -6.33 2.72 6.88
CA LEU A 54 -6.72 1.95 8.06
C LEU A 54 -5.50 1.72 8.95
N CYS A 55 -4.38 1.26 8.38
CA CYS A 55 -3.18 0.99 9.16
C CYS A 55 -2.57 2.26 9.78
N LEU A 56 -2.48 3.36 9.02
CA LEU A 56 -1.98 4.64 9.52
C LEU A 56 -2.84 5.18 10.68
N ASN A 57 -4.16 5.05 10.58
CA ASN A 57 -5.08 5.46 11.64
C ASN A 57 -4.90 4.68 12.95
N TYR A 58 -4.44 3.43 12.89
CA TYR A 58 -4.11 2.61 14.06
C TYR A 58 -2.62 2.65 14.45
N GLY A 59 -1.88 3.62 13.91
CA GLY A 59 -0.47 3.85 14.25
C GLY A 59 0.49 2.82 13.69
N PHE A 60 0.09 2.03 12.68
CA PHE A 60 0.94 1.03 12.08
C PHE A 60 1.60 1.60 10.82
N THR A 61 2.93 1.67 10.80
CA THR A 61 3.70 2.31 9.72
C THR A 61 4.58 1.34 8.93
N ASN A 62 4.84 0.14 9.46
CA ASN A 62 5.66 -0.89 8.82
C ASN A 62 4.89 -1.64 7.72
N ILE A 63 4.60 -0.92 6.63
CA ILE A 63 3.73 -1.39 5.54
C ILE A 63 4.39 -1.08 4.20
N SER A 64 4.29 -2.03 3.28
CA SER A 64 4.67 -1.85 1.89
C SER A 64 3.55 -2.26 0.93
N VAL A 65 3.64 -1.76 -0.29
CA VAL A 65 2.81 -2.18 -1.41
C VAL A 65 3.70 -2.90 -2.41
N ILE A 66 3.27 -4.10 -2.80
CA ILE A 66 3.89 -4.90 -3.85
C ILE A 66 3.10 -4.64 -5.14
N LYS A 67 3.81 -4.32 -6.21
CA LYS A 67 3.25 -4.17 -7.54
C LYS A 67 3.95 -5.06 -8.55
N ILE A 68 3.19 -5.50 -9.54
CA ILE A 68 3.71 -6.17 -10.72
C ILE A 68 4.22 -5.08 -11.67
N LYS A 69 5.49 -5.16 -12.12
CA LYS A 69 6.05 -4.17 -13.07
C LYS A 69 5.39 -4.23 -14.44
N ASP A 70 5.03 -5.44 -14.85
CA ASP A 70 4.42 -5.70 -16.15
C ASP A 70 2.93 -5.35 -16.12
N LYS A 71 2.57 -4.22 -16.74
CA LYS A 71 1.19 -3.72 -16.78
C LYS A 71 0.26 -4.60 -17.62
N SER A 72 0.82 -5.52 -18.43
CA SER A 72 0.03 -6.48 -19.20
C SER A 72 -0.57 -7.58 -18.32
N TYR A 73 -0.16 -7.68 -17.06
CA TYR A 73 -0.64 -8.68 -16.12
C TYR A 73 -1.41 -8.04 -14.98
N LYS A 74 -2.58 -8.61 -14.68
CA LYS A 74 -3.51 -8.07 -13.69
C LYS A 74 -3.20 -8.58 -12.28
N ASP A 75 -2.88 -9.86 -12.17
CA ASP A 75 -2.66 -10.57 -10.92
C ASP A 75 -1.52 -11.60 -11.02
N MET A 76 -1.25 -12.29 -9.91
CA MET A 76 -0.27 -13.38 -9.87
C MET A 76 -0.78 -14.69 -10.48
N GLY A 77 -2.09 -14.84 -10.67
CA GLY A 77 -2.71 -16.01 -11.29
C GLY A 77 -2.34 -16.11 -12.76
N GLU A 78 -2.37 -14.99 -13.48
CA GLU A 78 -1.96 -14.94 -14.89
C GLU A 78 -0.48 -15.34 -15.10
N PHE A 79 0.39 -15.06 -14.11
CA PHE A 79 1.78 -15.53 -14.14
C PHE A 79 1.91 -17.02 -13.88
N LEU A 80 1.05 -17.58 -13.02
CA LEU A 80 0.99 -19.01 -12.75
C LEU A 80 0.60 -19.78 -14.01
N GLU A 81 -0.42 -19.31 -14.74
CA GLU A 81 -0.86 -19.93 -16.00
C GLU A 81 0.23 -19.94 -17.07
N LYS A 82 1.03 -18.88 -17.15
CA LYS A 82 2.14 -18.77 -18.10
C LYS A 82 3.47 -19.33 -17.58
N ASN A 83 3.48 -19.89 -16.37
CA ASN A 83 4.65 -20.39 -15.66
C ASN A 83 5.86 -19.42 -15.69
N LYS A 84 5.58 -18.12 -15.62
CA LYS A 84 6.58 -17.06 -15.73
C LYS A 84 6.75 -16.41 -14.37
N LYS A 85 7.99 -16.30 -13.89
CA LYS A 85 8.24 -15.62 -12.62
C LYS A 85 7.91 -14.11 -12.74
N PRO A 86 7.00 -13.58 -11.91
CA PRO A 86 6.63 -12.18 -11.96
C PRO A 86 7.77 -11.30 -11.45
N LEU A 87 7.96 -10.15 -12.11
CA LEU A 87 8.88 -9.13 -11.65
C LEU A 87 8.13 -8.15 -10.74
N LEU A 88 8.33 -8.30 -9.44
CA LEU A 88 7.66 -7.53 -8.40
C LEU A 88 8.50 -6.31 -7.98
N THR A 89 7.82 -5.21 -7.67
CA THR A 89 8.40 -4.04 -7.02
C THR A 89 7.76 -3.83 -5.67
N LYS A 90 8.61 -3.63 -4.66
CA LYS A 90 8.19 -3.26 -3.32
C LYS A 90 8.38 -1.77 -3.14
N THR A 91 7.31 -1.07 -2.75
CA THR A 91 7.34 0.37 -2.45
C THR A 91 6.76 0.59 -1.07
N HIS A 92 7.39 1.46 -0.27
CA HIS A 92 6.85 1.81 1.04
C HIS A 92 5.43 2.39 0.92
N ALA A 93 4.51 1.95 1.77
CA ALA A 93 3.09 2.30 1.67
C ALA A 93 2.84 3.80 1.72
N PHE A 94 3.56 4.53 2.58
CA PHE A 94 3.43 5.98 2.67
C PHE A 94 3.82 6.70 1.37
N LYS A 95 4.91 6.25 0.73
CA LYS A 95 5.35 6.80 -0.56
C LYS A 95 4.30 6.52 -1.65
N PHE A 96 3.76 5.30 -1.66
CA PHE A 96 2.68 4.93 -2.57
C PHE A 96 1.42 5.77 -2.35
N TYR A 97 1.03 5.97 -1.10
CA TYR A 97 -0.13 6.74 -0.68
C TYR A 97 -0.05 8.20 -1.15
N CYS A 98 1.08 8.88 -0.86
CA CYS A 98 1.31 10.25 -1.34
C CYS A 98 1.31 10.32 -2.87
N ALA A 99 2.00 9.40 -3.56
CA ALA A 99 2.07 9.39 -5.02
C ALA A 99 0.69 9.19 -5.65
N TYR A 100 -0.16 8.35 -5.07
CA TYR A 100 -1.51 8.11 -5.59
C TYR A 100 -2.45 9.30 -5.38
N LEU A 101 -2.41 9.91 -4.19
CA LEU A 101 -3.27 11.03 -3.81
C LEU A 101 -2.83 12.36 -4.42
N LEU A 102 -1.57 12.51 -4.79
CA LEU A 102 -1.02 13.72 -5.40
C LEU A 102 -0.65 13.53 -6.88
N ARG A 103 -1.20 12.50 -7.52
CA ARG A 103 -0.92 12.17 -8.92
C ARG A 103 -1.24 13.32 -9.87
N SER A 104 -0.51 13.38 -10.98
CA SER A 104 -0.56 14.48 -11.95
C SER A 104 -1.95 14.69 -12.54
N GLU A 105 -2.75 13.64 -12.69
CA GLU A 105 -4.07 13.66 -13.31
C GLU A 105 -5.14 14.38 -12.45
N LEU A 106 -4.84 14.68 -11.19
CA LEU A 106 -5.77 15.38 -10.29
C LEU A 106 -5.64 16.90 -10.44
N ASN A 107 -6.79 17.57 -10.33
CA ASN A 107 -6.83 19.04 -10.32
C ASN A 107 -6.32 19.60 -8.98
N THR A 108 -6.08 20.91 -8.94
CA THR A 108 -5.50 21.58 -7.75
C THR A 108 -6.38 21.45 -6.52
N GLU A 109 -7.70 21.54 -6.68
CA GLU A 109 -8.67 21.43 -5.58
C GLU A 109 -8.68 20.02 -4.97
N GLN A 110 -8.70 18.98 -5.81
CA GLN A 110 -8.59 17.58 -5.38
C GLN A 110 -7.27 17.33 -4.66
N LYS A 111 -6.16 17.91 -5.15
CA LYS A 111 -4.86 17.81 -4.49
C LYS A 111 -4.86 18.48 -3.10
N ASP A 112 -5.52 19.62 -2.95
CA ASP A 112 -5.65 20.29 -1.64
C ASP A 112 -6.48 19.45 -0.65
N ILE A 113 -7.61 18.90 -1.09
CA ILE A 113 -8.44 17.97 -0.29
C ILE A 113 -7.61 16.75 0.13
N ASN A 114 -6.87 16.17 -0.82
CA ASN A 114 -6.03 15.01 -0.58
C ASN A 114 -4.85 15.32 0.35
N TYR A 115 -4.27 16.52 0.26
CA TYR A 115 -3.22 16.97 1.16
C TYR A 115 -3.73 17.08 2.61
N LYS A 116 -4.92 17.68 2.81
CA LYS A 116 -5.58 17.72 4.12
C LYS A 116 -5.87 16.32 4.67
N ARG A 117 -6.28 15.39 3.81
CA ARG A 117 -6.50 13.97 4.15
C ARG A 117 -5.21 13.28 4.61
N ILE A 118 -4.11 13.50 3.88
CA ILE A 118 -2.78 12.99 4.24
C ILE A 118 -2.37 13.50 5.63
N LEU A 119 -2.47 14.81 5.87
CA LEU A 119 -2.12 15.40 7.17
C LEU A 119 -2.96 14.80 8.32
N LYS A 120 -4.27 14.65 8.11
CA LYS A 120 -5.17 14.05 9.11
C LYS A 120 -4.75 12.62 9.49
N ASN A 121 -4.39 11.80 8.50
CA ASN A 121 -4.02 10.40 8.72
C ASN A 121 -2.60 10.24 9.30
N ILE A 122 -1.76 11.28 9.20
CA ILE A 122 -0.42 11.29 9.78
C ILE A 122 -0.41 11.83 11.22
N ASN A 123 -1.30 12.78 11.56
CA ASN A 123 -1.40 13.35 12.91
C ASN A 123 -1.40 12.31 14.06
N PRO A 124 -2.09 11.15 13.99
CA PRO A 124 -2.05 10.16 15.06
C PRO A 124 -0.68 9.45 15.22
N LEU A 125 0.28 9.68 14.33
CA LEU A 125 1.61 9.08 14.37
C LEU A 125 2.62 9.86 15.26
N SER A 126 2.24 10.99 15.86
CA SER A 126 3.16 11.77 16.71
C SER A 126 3.22 11.21 18.14
N PRO A 127 4.41 10.78 18.61
CA PRO A 127 5.65 11.56 18.55
C PRO A 127 6.72 11.08 17.55
N PHE A 128 6.50 10.03 16.75
CA PHE A 128 7.54 9.48 15.88
C PHE A 128 7.90 10.39 14.68
N MET A 129 7.04 11.35 14.32
CA MET A 129 7.35 12.40 13.36
C MET A 129 8.12 13.61 13.94
N THR A 130 8.46 13.60 15.24
CA THR A 130 9.31 14.63 15.85
C THR A 130 10.80 14.47 15.48
N LEU A 131 11.15 13.47 14.67
CA LEU A 131 12.35 13.55 13.85
C LEU A 131 12.07 14.56 12.75
N LYS A 132 12.66 15.76 12.89
CA LYS A 132 12.73 16.84 11.90
C LYS A 132 13.25 16.32 10.56
N ILE A 133 12.44 15.60 9.79
CA ILE A 133 12.72 15.25 8.41
C ILE A 133 12.08 16.36 7.59
N PRO A 134 12.88 17.21 6.92
CA PRO A 134 12.32 18.28 6.12
C PRO A 134 11.57 17.66 4.94
N LEU A 135 10.24 17.79 4.96
CA LEU A 135 9.30 17.46 3.87
C LEU A 135 9.68 18.10 2.51
N LYS A 136 10.62 19.07 2.51
CA LYS A 136 11.27 19.63 1.31
C LYS A 136 11.99 18.60 0.42
N SER A 137 12.25 17.39 0.91
CA SER A 137 12.93 16.34 0.13
C SER A 137 11.99 15.52 -0.76
N TYR A 138 10.68 15.54 -0.52
CA TYR A 138 9.69 14.78 -1.31
C TYR A 138 8.90 15.63 -2.31
N CYS A 139 9.02 16.95 -2.22
CA CYS A 139 8.48 17.91 -3.19
C CYS A 139 9.64 18.66 -3.85
N LYS A 140 10.41 17.97 -4.69
CA LYS A 140 11.14 18.66 -5.76
C LYS A 140 10.36 18.45 -7.05
N VAL A 141 9.97 19.61 -7.59
CA VAL A 141 9.27 19.87 -8.85
C VAL A 141 10.01 19.21 -10.01
#